data_AF-A0A4Y2IV36-F1
#
_entry.id   AF-A0A4Y2IV36-F1
#
_cell.length_a   1.000
_cell.length_b   1.000
_cell.length_c   1.000
_cell.angle_alpha   90.00
_cell.angle_beta   90.00
_cell.angle_gamma   90.00
#
_symmetry.space_group_name_H-M   'P 1'
#
loop_
_entity.id
_entity.type
_entity.pdbx_description
1 polymer ?
#
loop_
_entity_poly.entity_id
_entity_poly.type
_entity_poly.pdbx_seq_one_letter_code
_entity_poly.pdbx_strand_id
1 'polypeptide(L)'
;MLGNLKGPNYSDYFNALDKIGKLGGWSNDQLLHITQLKMEGTARRFYESPLKNNNELSYGVLKQKMISHFKDEESFAASFASFSSAQQYEHESVRIFLFVYRVW
;
A
#
# COMPACT_ATOMS: atom_id res chain seq x y z
N MET A 1 -10.31 4.75 -12.21
CA MET A 1 -10.02 3.41 -12.79
C MET A 1 -9.11 2.65 -11.84
N LEU A 2 -9.29 1.34 -11.66
CA LEU A 2 -8.40 0.52 -10.84
C LEU A 2 -7.07 0.31 -11.58
N GLY A 3 -5.98 0.86 -11.03
CA GLY A 3 -4.62 0.66 -11.54
C GLY A 3 -4.07 -0.74 -11.24
N ASN A 4 -2.88 -1.07 -11.75
CA ASN A 4 -2.23 -2.34 -11.45
C ASN A 4 -1.52 -2.30 -10.09
N LEU A 5 -1.42 -3.45 -9.41
CA LEU A 5 -0.73 -3.59 -8.14
C LEU A 5 0.75 -3.85 -8.39
N LYS A 6 1.60 -2.85 -8.12
CA LYS A 6 3.05 -2.87 -8.36
C LYS A 6 3.87 -3.19 -7.10
N GLY A 7 3.27 -3.02 -5.92
CA GLY A 7 3.90 -3.25 -4.62
C GLY A 7 3.78 -2.00 -3.75
N PRO A 8 4.59 -0.95 -3.99
CA PRO A 8 4.56 0.30 -3.20
C PRO A 8 3.21 1.01 -3.21
N ASN A 9 2.40 0.82 -4.26
CA ASN A 9 1.06 1.40 -4.37
C ASN A 9 -0.04 0.56 -3.71
N TYR A 10 0.31 -0.36 -2.80
CA TYR A 10 -0.63 -1.29 -2.16
C TYR A 10 -1.79 -0.55 -1.47
N SER A 11 -1.51 0.57 -0.79
CA SER A 11 -2.51 1.32 -0.02
C SER A 11 -3.62 1.86 -0.91
N ASP A 12 -3.26 2.59 -1.97
CA ASP A 12 -4.22 3.16 -2.92
C ASP A 12 -4.96 2.06 -3.70
N TYR A 13 -4.26 1.00 -4.08
CA TYR A 13 -4.84 -0.13 -4.81
C TYR A 13 -5.94 -0.81 -3.99
N PHE A 14 -5.65 -1.24 -2.75
CA PHE A 14 -6.64 -1.93 -1.92
C PHE A 14 -7.78 -1.02 -1.50
N ASN A 15 -7.52 0.27 -1.24
CA ASN A 15 -8.59 1.23 -0.95
C ASN A 15 -9.52 1.45 -2.14
N ALA A 16 -8.99 1.54 -3.35
CA ALA A 16 -9.81 1.64 -4.56
C ALA A 16 -10.58 0.34 -4.82
N LEU A 17 -9.94 -0.81 -4.68
CA LEU A 17 -10.55 -2.12 -4.90
C LEU A 17 -11.67 -2.39 -3.89
N ASP A 18 -11.51 -2.05 -2.61
CA ASP A 18 -12.57 -2.23 -1.61
C ASP A 18 -13.78 -1.33 -1.88
N LYS A 19 -13.57 -0.09 -2.33
CA LYS A 19 -14.66 0.82 -2.71
C LYS A 19 -15.42 0.28 -3.93
N ILE A 20 -14.71 -0.15 -4.96
CA ILE A 20 -15.31 -0.72 -6.18
C ILE A 20 -16.03 -2.02 -5.84
N GLY A 21 -15.41 -2.89 -5.05
CA GLY A 21 -15.99 -4.16 -4.61
C GLY A 21 -17.29 -3.98 -3.83
N LYS A 22 -17.33 -3.02 -2.90
CA LYS A 22 -18.56 -2.67 -2.16
C LYS A 22 -19.67 -2.16 -3.08
N LEU A 23 -19.34 -1.32 -4.06
CA LEU A 23 -20.32 -0.80 -5.02
C LEU A 23 -20.82 -1.87 -6.00
N GLY A 24 -19.94 -2.80 -6.39
CA GLY A 24 -20.25 -3.89 -7.30
C GLY A 24 -20.82 -5.15 -6.63
N GLY A 25 -20.90 -5.17 -5.30
CA GLY A 25 -21.34 -6.35 -4.54
C GLY A 25 -20.42 -7.57 -4.70
N TRP A 26 -19.11 -7.35 -4.87
CA TRP A 26 -18.17 -8.43 -5.16
C TRP A 26 -17.83 -9.26 -3.92
N SER A 27 -17.69 -10.57 -4.10
CA SER A 27 -17.25 -11.48 -3.03
C SER A 27 -15.75 -11.36 -2.77
N ASN A 28 -15.30 -11.84 -1.61
CA ASN A 28 -13.88 -11.89 -1.27
C ASN A 28 -13.05 -12.70 -2.28
N ASP A 29 -13.63 -13.77 -2.85
CA ASP A 29 -12.95 -14.58 -3.87
C ASP A 29 -12.79 -13.81 -5.19
N GLN A 30 -13.79 -13.02 -5.57
CA GLN A 30 -13.70 -12.14 -6.75
C GLN A 30 -12.63 -11.07 -6.53
N LEU A 31 -12.58 -10.45 -5.35
CA LEU A 31 -11.56 -9.45 -5.01
C LEU A 31 -10.15 -10.06 -5.03
N LEU A 32 -10.00 -11.28 -4.53
CA LEU A 32 -8.75 -12.03 -4.58
C LEU A 32 -8.33 -12.27 -6.03
N HIS A 33 -9.23 -12.77 -6.87
CA HIS A 33 -8.94 -13.11 -8.26
C HIS A 33 -8.55 -11.87 -9.08
N ILE A 34 -9.27 -10.76 -8.91
CA ILE A 34 -8.94 -9.49 -9.54
C ILE A 34 -7.56 -9.00 -9.10
N THR A 35 -7.26 -9.12 -7.81
CA THR A 35 -5.94 -8.74 -7.27
C THR A 35 -4.83 -9.56 -7.91
N GLN A 36 -4.99 -10.87 -8.02
CA GLN A 36 -4.02 -11.75 -8.69
C GLN A 36 -3.81 -11.37 -10.17
N LEU A 37 -4.88 -11.04 -10.89
CA LEU A 37 -4.80 -10.63 -12.31
C LEU A 37 -4.13 -9.28 -12.50
N LYS A 38 -4.30 -8.36 -11.55
CA LYS A 38 -3.78 -6.99 -11.62
C LYS A 38 -2.38 -6.84 -11.01
N MET A 39 -1.79 -7.90 -10.48
CA MET A 39 -0.43 -7.88 -9.94
C MET A 39 0.63 -7.82 -11.04
N GLU A 40 1.56 -6.88 -10.88
CA GLU A 40 2.69 -6.68 -11.78
C GLU A 40 3.99 -6.44 -11.00
N GLY A 41 5.12 -6.67 -11.66
CA GLY A 41 6.44 -6.34 -11.12
C GLY A 41 6.76 -7.01 -9.78
N THR A 42 7.14 -6.21 -8.80
CA THR A 42 7.59 -6.64 -7.47
C THR A 42 6.47 -7.33 -6.69
N ALA A 43 5.22 -6.84 -6.78
CA ALA A 43 4.07 -7.48 -6.16
C ALA A 43 3.83 -8.90 -6.70
N ARG A 44 4.01 -9.12 -8.00
CA ARG A 44 3.86 -10.44 -8.61
C ARG A 44 4.95 -11.40 -8.17
N ARG A 45 6.21 -10.95 -8.12
CA ARG A 45 7.33 -11.74 -7.59
C ARG A 45 7.12 -12.13 -6.13
N PHE A 46 6.62 -11.19 -5.32
CA PHE A 46 6.26 -11.46 -3.92
C PHE A 46 5.10 -12.46 -3.79
N TYR A 47 4.13 -12.44 -4.71
CA TYR A 47 3.05 -13.43 -4.72
C TYR A 47 3.54 -14.83 -5.14
N GLU A 48 4.44 -14.91 -6.13
CA GLU A 48 4.91 -16.16 -6.69
C GLU A 48 5.93 -16.89 -5.80
N SER A 49 6.75 -16.18 -5.02
CA SER A 49 7.90 -16.76 -4.30
C SER A 49 7.57 -17.44 -2.94
N PRO A 50 6.53 -17.02 -2.18
CA PRO A 50 6.12 -17.73 -0.96
C PRO A 50 4.60 -17.97 -0.79
N LEU A 51 3.73 -17.22 -1.50
CA LEU A 51 2.29 -17.18 -1.24
C LEU A 51 1.50 -18.21 -2.04
N LYS A 52 2.00 -18.58 -3.22
CA LYS A 52 1.34 -19.51 -4.13
C LYS A 52 1.19 -20.93 -3.57
N ASN A 53 2.03 -21.33 -2.62
CA ASN A 53 2.00 -22.67 -2.01
C ASN A 53 1.01 -22.79 -0.83
N ASN A 54 0.30 -21.73 -0.47
CA ASN A 54 -0.71 -21.75 0.60
C ASN A 54 -2.11 -21.88 -0.03
N ASN A 55 -2.70 -23.07 0.07
CA ASN A 55 -4.01 -23.41 -0.50
C ASN A 55 -5.20 -22.61 0.08
N GLU A 56 -5.02 -21.88 1.17
CA GLU A 56 -6.09 -21.11 1.85
C GLU A 56 -5.82 -19.60 1.86
N LEU A 57 -5.29 -19.05 0.76
CA LEU A 57 -5.02 -17.63 0.70
C LEU A 57 -6.30 -16.82 0.48
N SER A 58 -6.91 -16.31 1.55
CA SER A 58 -8.04 -15.38 1.45
C SER A 58 -7.61 -13.96 1.08
N TYR A 59 -8.53 -13.16 0.51
CA TYR A 59 -8.28 -11.76 0.18
C TYR A 59 -7.75 -10.95 1.38
N GLY A 60 -8.32 -11.15 2.57
CA GLY A 60 -7.88 -10.46 3.79
C GLY A 60 -6.45 -10.81 4.19
N VAL A 61 -6.07 -12.09 4.10
CA VAL A 61 -4.71 -12.55 4.41
C VAL A 61 -3.71 -12.02 3.39
N LEU A 62 -4.04 -12.05 2.09
CA LEU A 62 -3.20 -11.48 1.04
C LEU A 62 -2.98 -9.98 1.28
N LYS A 63 -4.05 -9.23 1.54
CA LYS A 63 -4.00 -7.79 1.80
C LYS A 63 -3.09 -7.48 2.98
N GLN A 64 -3.24 -8.17 4.11
CA GLN A 64 -2.40 -7.98 5.29
C GLN A 64 -0.92 -8.27 5.01
N LYS A 65 -0.61 -9.36 4.30
CA LYS A 65 0.78 -9.71 3.97
C LYS A 65 1.43 -8.70 3.04
N MET A 66 0.70 -8.20 2.04
CA MET A 66 1.18 -7.13 1.16
C MET A 66 1.39 -5.83 1.93
N ILE A 67 0.44 -5.45 2.79
CA ILE A 67 0.60 -4.27 3.65
C ILE A 67 1.83 -4.44 4.52
N SER A 68 2.00 -5.54 5.24
CA SER A 68 3.18 -5.74 6.09
C SER A 68 4.48 -5.64 5.30
N HIS A 69 4.58 -6.35 4.16
CA HIS A 69 5.81 -6.40 3.39
C HIS A 69 6.20 -5.04 2.79
N PHE A 70 5.24 -4.31 2.20
CA PHE A 70 5.52 -3.04 1.53
C PHE A 70 5.43 -1.82 2.46
N LYS A 71 4.75 -1.93 3.60
CA LYS A 71 4.77 -0.89 4.64
C LYS A 71 6.12 -0.84 5.35
N ASP A 72 6.75 -1.99 5.57
CA ASP A 72 8.10 -2.05 6.16
C ASP A 72 9.19 -1.54 5.19
N GLU A 73 8.89 -1.45 3.88
CA GLU A 73 9.76 -0.78 2.90
C GLU A 73 9.72 0.75 2.99
N GLU A 74 8.67 1.36 3.58
CA GLU A 74 8.77 2.72 4.14
C GLU A 74 9.62 2.65 5.41
N SER A 75 10.93 2.46 5.19
CA SER A 75 11.90 2.36 6.27
C SER A 75 11.76 3.57 7.20
N PHE A 76 11.76 3.33 8.51
CA PHE A 76 11.91 4.39 9.50
C PHE A 76 13.08 5.32 9.14
N ALA A 77 14.16 4.79 8.55
CA ALA A 77 15.29 5.58 8.09
C ALA A 77 14.91 6.56 6.96
N ALA A 78 14.01 6.19 6.05
CA ALA A 78 13.51 7.08 4.99
C ALA A 78 12.61 8.17 5.56
N SER A 79 11.68 7.82 6.45
CA SER A 79 10.83 8.79 7.15
C SER A 79 11.64 9.72 8.05
N PHE A 80 12.65 9.19 8.75
CA PHE A 80 13.58 9.96 9.56
C PHE A 80 14.46 10.87 8.71
N ALA A 81 15.01 10.39 7.59
CA ALA A 81 15.79 11.21 6.67
C ALA A 81 14.96 12.35 6.05
N SER A 82 13.70 12.08 5.71
CA SER A 82 12.78 13.11 5.20
C SER A 82 12.45 14.15 6.28
N PHE A 83 12.25 13.73 7.53
CA PHE A 83 12.05 14.63 8.65
C PHE A 83 13.31 15.43 9.00
N SER A 84 14.47 14.79 9.08
CA SER A 84 15.74 15.43 9.45
C SER A 84 16.26 16.40 8.40
N SER A 85 15.84 16.23 7.14
CA SER A 85 16.14 17.15 6.03
C SER A 85 15.07 18.23 5.83
N ALA A 86 13.95 18.19 6.57
CA ALA A 86 12.94 19.21 6.51
C ALA A 86 13.49 20.52 7.11
N GLN A 87 13.54 21.57 6.30
CA GLN A 87 13.94 22.89 6.72
C GLN A 87 12.77 23.85 6.52
N GLN A 88 12.43 24.60 7.56
CA GLN A 88 11.42 25.65 7.47
C GLN A 88 11.92 26.76 6.54
N TYR A 89 11.10 27.16 5.57
CA TYR A 89 11.43 28.29 4.70
C TYR A 89 11.27 29.62 5.44
N GLU A 90 12.05 30.63 5.06
CA GLU A 90 12.13 31.93 5.74
C GLU A 90 10.77 32.67 5.85
N HIS A 91 9.85 32.41 4.92
CA HIS A 91 8.51 32.99 4.86
C HIS A 91 7.39 32.02 5.29
N GLU A 92 7.74 30.79 5.69
CA GLU A 92 6.77 29.81 6.16
C GLU A 92 6.49 30.04 7.65
N SER A 93 5.21 30.10 8.04
CA SER A 93 4.88 30.18 9.46
C SER A 93 5.17 28.84 10.15
N VAL A 94 5.67 28.89 11.39
CA VAL A 94 5.95 27.70 12.20
C VAL A 94 4.73 26.78 12.32
N ARG A 95 3.51 27.33 12.34
CA ARG A 95 2.27 26.52 12.38
C ARG A 95 2.03 25.74 11.10
N ILE A 96 2.34 26.32 9.95
CA ILE A 96 2.19 25.67 8.64
C ILE A 96 3.26 24.58 8.50
N PHE A 97 4.51 24.89 8.84
CA PHE A 97 5.60 23.92 8.85
C PHE A 97 5.27 22.71 9.75
N LEU A 98 4.83 22.95 10.98
CA LEU A 98 4.42 21.88 11.91
C LEU A 98 3.19 21.10 11.45
N PHE A 99 2.28 21.69 10.66
CA PHE A 99 1.11 20.99 10.13
C PHE A 99 1.49 20.04 9.00
N VAL A 100 2.38 20.47 8.10
CA VAL A 100 2.86 19.68 6.96
C VAL A 100 3.75 18.52 7.40
N TYR A 101 4.61 18.74 8.39
CA TYR A 101 5.58 17.75 8.87
C TYR A 101 5.15 17.05 10.17
N ARG A 102 3.84 17.05 10.47
CA ARG A 102 3.30 16.34 11.64
C ARG A 102 3.36 14.83 11.41
N VAL A 103 4.56 14.30 11.57
CA VAL A 103 4.85 12.88 11.67
C VAL A 103 4.88 12.59 13.18
N TRP A 104 3.94 11.73 13.61
CA TRP A 104 3.59 11.30 14.98
C TRP A 104 2.51 12.12 15.71
#